data_AF-A0A355C0E6-F1
#
_entry.id   AF-A0A355C0E6-F1
#
_cell.length_a   1.000
_cell.length_b   1.000
_cell.length_c   1.000
_cell.angle_alpha   90.00
_cell.angle_beta   90.00
_cell.angle_gamma   90.00
#
_symmetry.space_group_name_H-M   'P 1'
#
loop_
_entity.id
_entity.type
_entity.pdbx_description
1 polymer ?
#
loop_
_entity_poly.entity_id
_entity_poly.type
_entity_poly.pdbx_seq_one_letter_code
_entity_poly.pdbx_strand_id
1 'polypeptide(L)'
;MHVRSPAQPRRFIGGRKISRRTMAAFSAAELNRLKKAAGLLLDAEERLPVLRTLTWDRAIGDAFLKSGGERAPAPAYPQIDPVPPRERIAAARALIDGSSPVHDWLRRFAETTETTASLLSAVGTKGFH
;
A
#
# COMPACT_ATOMS: atom_id res chain seq x y z
N MET A 1 24.64 -42.41 54.99
CA MET A 1 23.46 -42.70 54.14
C MET A 1 22.48 -41.54 54.24
N HIS A 2 22.45 -40.63 53.25
CA HIS A 2 21.47 -39.55 53.17
C HIS A 2 20.45 -39.90 52.09
N VAL A 3 19.20 -40.17 52.51
CA VAL A 3 18.08 -40.51 51.63
C VAL A 3 17.52 -39.20 51.05
N ARG A 4 17.40 -39.14 49.71
CA ARG A 4 16.88 -37.98 48.97
C ARG A 4 15.37 -37.82 49.20
N SER A 5 14.95 -36.59 49.53
CA SER A 5 13.54 -36.17 49.65
C SER A 5 12.89 -36.03 48.27
N PRO A 6 11.58 -36.36 48.09
CA PRO A 6 10.93 -36.27 46.79
C PRO A 6 10.58 -34.83 46.38
N ALA A 7 10.76 -34.53 45.09
CA ALA A 7 10.56 -33.22 44.48
C ALA A 7 9.08 -32.80 44.48
N GLN A 8 8.83 -31.56 44.92
CA GLN A 8 7.52 -30.92 44.94
C GLN A 8 7.19 -30.34 43.54
N PRO A 9 5.97 -30.52 43.00
CA PRO A 9 5.64 -29.98 41.68
C PRO A 9 5.48 -28.45 41.73
N ARG A 10 6.21 -27.75 40.87
CA ARG A 10 6.09 -26.29 40.69
C ARG A 10 4.70 -25.96 40.14
N ARG A 11 3.89 -25.28 40.94
CA ARG A 11 2.64 -24.63 40.52
C ARG A 11 2.94 -23.61 39.41
N PHE A 12 2.47 -23.88 38.20
CA PHE A 12 2.49 -22.93 37.09
C PHE A 12 1.41 -21.88 37.36
N ILE A 13 1.80 -20.72 37.89
CA ILE A 13 0.89 -19.58 38.10
C ILE A 13 0.79 -18.80 36.79
N GLY A 14 -0.43 -18.67 36.28
CA GLY A 14 -0.81 -17.60 35.37
C GLY A 14 -0.42 -17.79 33.91
N GLY A 15 -1.13 -18.69 33.22
CA GLY A 15 -1.28 -18.57 31.77
C GLY A 15 -1.98 -17.23 31.49
N ARG A 16 -1.20 -16.23 31.07
CA ARG A 16 -1.74 -14.97 30.55
C ARG A 16 -2.55 -15.37 29.32
N LYS A 17 -3.88 -15.39 29.43
CA LYS A 17 -4.77 -15.63 28.28
C LYS A 17 -4.43 -14.53 27.27
N ILE A 18 -3.70 -14.88 26.23
CA ILE A 18 -3.68 -14.07 25.01
C ILE A 18 -5.14 -14.09 24.58
N SER A 19 -5.84 -12.99 24.89
CA SER A 19 -7.20 -12.77 24.42
C SER A 19 -7.10 -12.85 22.90
N ARG A 20 -7.47 -14.01 22.33
CA ARG A 20 -7.81 -14.10 20.92
C ARG A 20 -8.99 -13.16 20.78
N ARG A 21 -8.70 -11.91 20.43
CA ARG A 21 -9.69 -10.98 19.90
C ARG A 21 -10.19 -11.68 18.65
N THR A 22 -11.26 -12.46 18.79
CA THR A 22 -11.98 -13.05 17.68
C THR A 22 -12.28 -11.87 16.78
N MET A 23 -11.62 -11.76 15.62
CA MET A 23 -12.10 -10.88 14.57
C MET A 23 -13.54 -11.33 14.36
N ALA A 24 -14.51 -10.48 14.71
CA ALA A 24 -15.89 -10.74 14.34
C ALA A 24 -15.87 -11.02 12.84
N ALA A 25 -16.34 -12.20 12.45
CA ALA A 25 -16.45 -12.54 11.05
C ALA A 25 -17.34 -11.48 10.40
N PHE A 26 -16.85 -10.85 9.33
CA PHE A 26 -17.64 -9.89 8.57
C PHE A 26 -18.97 -10.50 8.16
N SER A 27 -20.05 -9.71 8.18
CA SER A 27 -21.29 -10.16 7.54
C SER A 27 -21.03 -10.43 6.05
N ALA A 28 -21.81 -11.30 5.42
CA ALA A 28 -21.66 -11.57 3.99
C ALA A 28 -21.77 -10.28 3.13
N ALA A 29 -22.67 -9.38 3.53
CA ALA A 29 -22.85 -8.09 2.88
C ALA A 29 -21.62 -7.17 3.03
N GLU A 30 -21.06 -7.07 4.24
CA GLU A 30 -19.84 -6.32 4.50
C GLU A 30 -18.64 -6.89 3.75
N LEU A 31 -18.46 -8.22 3.79
CA LEU A 31 -17.39 -8.88 3.06
C LEU A 31 -17.47 -8.61 1.55
N ASN A 32 -18.67 -8.69 0.95
CA ASN A 32 -18.87 -8.39 -0.47
C ASN A 32 -18.54 -6.92 -0.79
N ARG A 33 -18.93 -5.99 0.10
CA ARG A 33 -18.62 -4.57 -0.05
C ARG A 33 -17.12 -4.30 0.00
N LEU A 34 -16.41 -4.89 0.95
CA LEU A 34 -14.96 -4.72 1.09
C LEU A 34 -14.19 -5.38 -0.06
N LYS A 35 -14.66 -6.52 -0.57
CA LYS A 35 -14.12 -7.11 -1.82
C LYS A 35 -14.29 -6.18 -3.01
N LYS A 36 -15.46 -5.53 -3.14
CA LYS A 36 -15.70 -4.53 -4.18
C LYS A 36 -14.79 -3.32 -4.04
N ALA A 37 -14.58 -2.82 -2.82
CA ALA A 37 -13.64 -1.74 -2.55
C ALA A 37 -12.21 -2.12 -2.96
N ALA A 38 -11.75 -3.32 -2.59
CA ALA A 38 -10.44 -3.83 -2.98
C ALA A 38 -10.29 -3.95 -4.50
N GLY A 39 -11.30 -4.48 -5.20
CA GLY A 39 -11.29 -4.58 -6.65
C GLY A 39 -11.21 -3.21 -7.35
N LEU A 40 -11.94 -2.21 -6.84
CA LEU A 40 -11.85 -0.83 -7.35
C LEU A 40 -10.46 -0.22 -7.16
N LEU A 41 -9.79 -0.50 -6.03
CA LEU A 41 -8.43 -0.01 -5.79
C LEU A 41 -7.39 -0.71 -6.67
N LEU A 42 -7.54 -2.02 -6.91
CA LEU A 42 -6.70 -2.75 -7.85
C LEU A 42 -6.87 -2.21 -9.28
N ASP A 43 -8.11 -2.00 -9.72
CA ASP A 43 -8.41 -1.36 -11.00
C ASP A 43 -7.76 0.03 -11.10
N ALA A 44 -7.76 0.81 -10.02
CA ALA A 44 -7.09 2.12 -10.00
C ALA A 44 -5.57 1.98 -10.16
N GLU A 45 -4.95 1.05 -9.43
CA GLU A 45 -3.50 0.81 -9.47
C GLU A 45 -3.02 0.36 -10.85
N GLU A 46 -3.75 -0.52 -11.54
CA GLU A 46 -3.41 -0.97 -12.89
C GLU A 46 -3.31 0.18 -13.91
N ARG A 47 -4.00 1.29 -13.63
CA ARG A 47 -4.00 2.51 -14.45
C ARG A 47 -2.88 3.49 -14.08
N LEU A 48 -2.04 3.16 -13.11
CA LEU A 48 -0.93 3.98 -12.62
C LEU A 48 0.41 3.28 -12.87
N PRO A 49 0.90 3.23 -14.13
CA PRO A 49 2.11 2.49 -14.49
C PRO A 49 3.37 3.26 -14.11
N VAL A 50 3.68 3.34 -12.80
CA VAL A 50 4.78 4.13 -12.22
C VAL A 50 6.10 3.88 -12.93
N LEU A 51 6.54 2.62 -13.00
CA LEU A 51 7.84 2.28 -13.58
C LEU A 51 7.92 2.66 -15.06
N ARG A 52 6.88 2.33 -15.84
CA ARG A 52 6.83 2.69 -17.27
C ARG A 52 6.89 4.19 -17.49
N THR A 53 6.28 4.96 -16.59
CA THR A 53 6.24 6.43 -16.68
C THR A 53 7.60 7.04 -16.34
N LEU A 54 8.29 6.51 -15.33
CA LEU A 54 9.54 7.07 -14.82
C LEU A 54 10.79 6.52 -15.51
N THR A 55 10.67 5.47 -16.31
CA THR A 55 11.80 4.85 -17.00
C THR A 55 12.39 5.79 -18.05
N TRP A 56 13.69 6.03 -17.95
CA TRP A 56 14.46 6.74 -18.98
C TRP A 56 15.03 5.76 -19.99
N ASP A 57 15.06 6.17 -21.26
CA ASP A 57 15.83 5.45 -22.27
C ASP A 57 17.31 5.45 -21.89
N ARG A 58 17.99 4.33 -22.11
CA ARG A 58 19.43 4.19 -21.84
C ARG A 58 20.26 5.27 -22.54
N ALA A 59 19.85 5.73 -23.72
CA ALA A 59 20.50 6.79 -24.46
C ALA A 59 20.57 8.11 -23.68
N ILE A 60 19.60 8.41 -22.81
CA ILE A 60 19.63 9.61 -21.96
C ILE A 60 20.79 9.53 -20.97
N GLY A 61 20.96 8.36 -20.33
CA GLY A 61 22.08 8.11 -19.42
C GLY A 61 23.43 8.12 -20.14
N ASP A 62 23.51 7.45 -21.29
CA ASP A 62 24.73 7.41 -22.10
C ASP A 62 25.15 8.81 -22.58
N ALA A 63 24.20 9.65 -22.98
CA ALA A 63 24.45 11.03 -23.37
C ALA A 63 24.97 11.88 -22.20
N PHE A 64 24.37 11.75 -21.02
CA PHE A 64 24.80 12.44 -19.80
C PHE A 64 26.24 12.08 -19.41
N LEU A 65 26.59 10.79 -19.47
CA LEU A 65 27.93 10.32 -19.15
C LEU A 65 28.96 10.77 -20.20
N LYS A 66 28.60 10.72 -21.49
CA LYS A 66 29.48 11.19 -22.58
C LYS A 66 29.76 12.69 -22.53
N SER A 67 28.83 13.50 -22.01
CA SER A 67 29.05 14.93 -21.80
C SER A 67 29.80 15.25 -20.50
N GLY A 68 30.41 14.27 -19.85
CA GLY A 68 31.13 14.47 -18.58
C GLY A 68 30.25 14.93 -17.42
N GLY A 69 28.92 14.78 -17.52
CA GLY A 69 27.98 15.27 -16.51
C GLY A 69 27.81 16.80 -16.45
N GLU A 70 28.28 17.55 -17.45
CA GLU A 70 28.24 19.02 -17.46
C GLU A 70 26.81 19.62 -17.43
N ARG A 71 25.82 18.87 -17.90
CA ARG A 71 24.41 19.29 -17.92
C ARG A 71 23.53 18.16 -17.42
N ALA A 72 22.59 18.49 -16.53
CA ALA A 72 21.59 17.54 -16.08
C ALA A 72 20.73 17.04 -17.26
N PRO A 73 20.35 15.76 -17.28
CA PRO A 73 19.44 15.24 -18.29
C PRO A 73 18.07 15.92 -18.18
N ALA A 74 17.43 16.14 -19.32
CA ALA A 74 16.08 16.72 -19.43
C ALA A 74 15.12 15.70 -20.07
N PRO A 75 14.77 14.62 -19.35
CA PRO A 75 13.88 13.58 -19.86
C PRO A 75 12.45 14.12 -20.05
N ALA A 76 11.79 13.70 -21.12
CA ALA A 76 10.37 13.92 -21.32
C ALA A 76 9.58 12.74 -20.73
N TYR A 77 8.63 13.04 -19.85
CA TYR A 77 7.78 12.02 -19.21
C TYR A 77 6.41 11.95 -19.89
N PRO A 78 5.86 10.75 -20.11
CA PRO A 78 4.51 10.63 -20.63
C PRO A 78 3.51 11.16 -19.60
N GLN A 79 2.51 11.90 -20.09
CA GLN A 79 1.42 12.37 -19.25
C GLN A 79 0.40 11.25 -19.06
N ILE A 80 -0.07 11.06 -17.83
CA ILE A 80 -1.12 10.11 -17.50
C ILE A 80 -2.40 10.90 -17.20
N ASP A 81 -3.54 10.42 -17.69
CA ASP A 81 -4.85 10.92 -17.28
C ASP A 81 -5.18 10.45 -15.85
N PRO A 82 -5.29 11.37 -14.87
CA PRO A 82 -5.57 10.99 -13.50
C PRO A 82 -7.05 10.77 -13.20
N VAL A 83 -7.96 11.11 -14.11
CA VAL A 83 -9.42 11.05 -13.85
C VAL A 83 -9.87 9.61 -13.58
N PRO A 84 -9.58 8.61 -14.44
CA PRO A 84 -10.04 7.25 -14.22
C PRO A 84 -9.60 6.62 -12.89
N PRO A 85 -8.31 6.66 -12.49
CA PRO A 85 -7.90 6.09 -11.20
C PRO A 85 -8.53 6.85 -10.01
N ARG A 86 -8.67 8.19 -10.08
CA ARG A 86 -9.32 8.98 -9.02
C ARG A 86 -10.78 8.64 -8.81
N GLU A 87 -11.54 8.44 -9.88
CA GLU A 87 -12.94 8.01 -9.79
C GLU A 87 -13.07 6.65 -9.10
N ARG A 88 -12.17 5.71 -9.40
CA ARG A 88 -12.16 4.40 -8.75
C ARG A 88 -11.77 4.47 -7.27
N ILE A 89 -10.79 5.31 -6.92
CA ILE A 89 -10.41 5.57 -5.52
C ILE A 89 -11.59 6.17 -4.75
N ALA A 90 -12.27 7.17 -5.32
CA ALA A 90 -13.44 7.79 -4.70
C ALA A 90 -14.57 6.76 -4.48
N ALA A 91 -14.85 5.93 -5.49
CA ALA A 91 -15.83 4.85 -5.38
C ALA A 91 -15.45 3.81 -4.33
N ALA A 92 -14.16 3.46 -4.20
CA ALA A 92 -13.69 2.55 -3.17
C ALA A 92 -13.84 3.17 -1.76
N ARG A 93 -13.47 4.44 -1.58
CA ARG A 93 -13.62 5.17 -0.30
C ARG A 93 -15.05 5.19 0.19
N ALA A 94 -16.01 5.37 -0.71
CA ALA A 94 -17.44 5.33 -0.38
C ALA A 94 -17.92 3.96 0.16
N LEU A 95 -17.17 2.90 -0.07
CA LEU A 95 -17.48 1.53 0.40
C LEU A 95 -16.78 1.17 1.71
N ILE A 96 -15.89 2.02 2.24
CA ILE A 96 -15.06 1.75 3.42
C ILE A 96 -15.59 2.58 4.60
N ASP A 97 -16.59 2.05 5.31
CA ASP A 97 -17.36 2.78 6.33
C ASP A 97 -17.13 2.31 7.78
N GLY A 98 -16.42 1.20 8.00
CA GLY A 98 -16.10 0.66 9.32
C GLY A 98 -14.69 0.99 9.86
N SER A 99 -14.39 0.42 11.03
CA SER A 99 -13.14 0.65 11.79
C SER A 99 -12.37 -0.65 12.10
N SER A 100 -12.58 -1.69 11.30
CA SER A 100 -11.80 -2.93 11.45
C SER A 100 -10.41 -2.77 10.83
N PRO A 101 -9.43 -3.64 11.18
CA PRO A 101 -8.11 -3.62 10.55
C PRO A 101 -8.13 -3.71 9.01
N VAL A 102 -9.15 -4.37 8.43
CA VAL A 102 -9.33 -4.44 6.98
C VAL A 102 -9.77 -3.08 6.41
N HIS A 103 -10.65 -2.36 7.10
CA HIS A 103 -11.02 -1.00 6.71
C HIS A 103 -9.83 -0.05 6.79
N ASP A 104 -9.04 -0.13 7.88
CA ASP A 104 -7.83 0.67 8.04
C ASP A 104 -6.80 0.35 6.95
N TRP A 105 -6.68 -0.91 6.57
CA TRP A 105 -5.83 -1.31 5.45
C TRP A 105 -6.33 -0.76 4.12
N LEU A 106 -7.62 -0.89 3.81
CA LEU A 106 -8.21 -0.36 2.57
C LEU A 106 -8.14 1.17 2.48
N ARG A 107 -8.34 1.90 3.60
CA ARG A 107 -8.15 3.36 3.64
C ARG A 107 -6.72 3.75 3.30
N ARG A 108 -5.74 3.13 3.96
CA ARG A 108 -4.32 3.36 3.67
C ARG A 108 -3.97 3.01 2.23
N PHE A 109 -4.55 1.93 1.68
CA PHE A 109 -4.33 1.59 0.28
C PHE A 109 -4.90 2.68 -0.64
N ALA A 110 -6.12 3.16 -0.39
CA ALA A 110 -6.72 4.27 -1.14
C ALA A 110 -5.93 5.60 -1.03
N GLU A 111 -5.28 5.86 0.10
CA GLU A 111 -4.39 7.01 0.29
C GLU A 111 -3.10 6.87 -0.52
N THR A 112 -2.46 5.70 -0.47
CA THR A 112 -1.28 5.40 -1.27
C THR A 112 -1.58 5.52 -2.76
N THR A 113 -2.67 4.94 -3.25
CA THR A 113 -3.02 5.00 -4.68
C THR A 113 -3.32 6.43 -5.14
N GLU A 114 -3.98 7.25 -4.31
CA GLU A 114 -4.22 8.68 -4.62
C GLU A 114 -2.91 9.48 -4.66
N THR A 115 -2.00 9.18 -3.74
CA THR A 115 -0.67 9.80 -3.69
C THR A 115 0.11 9.45 -4.95
N THR A 116 0.09 8.18 -5.37
CA THR A 116 0.69 7.74 -6.63
C THR A 116 0.08 8.44 -7.84
N ALA A 117 -1.26 8.55 -7.91
CA ALA A 117 -1.93 9.26 -9.00
C ALA A 117 -1.51 10.73 -9.07
N SER A 118 -1.42 11.40 -7.92
CA SER A 118 -0.99 12.80 -7.82
C SER A 118 0.47 12.98 -8.22
N LEU A 119 1.36 12.08 -7.78
CA LEU A 119 2.77 12.07 -8.16
C LEU A 119 2.96 11.91 -9.67
N LEU A 120 2.26 10.94 -10.29
CA LEU A 120 2.34 10.73 -11.74
C LEU A 120 1.72 11.88 -12.53
N SER A 121 0.70 12.56 -12.00
CA SER A 121 0.14 13.77 -12.63
C SER A 121 1.10 14.95 -12.62
N ALA A 122 2.00 15.00 -11.62
CA ALA A 122 2.94 16.09 -11.44
C ALA A 122 4.31 15.83 -12.07
N VAL A 123 4.52 14.65 -12.68
CA VAL A 123 5.82 14.24 -13.21
C VAL A 123 6.36 15.23 -14.25
N GLY A 124 7.64 15.60 -14.13
CA GLY A 124 8.27 16.60 -15.00
C GLY A 124 7.88 18.05 -14.69
N THR A 125 7.09 18.31 -13.65
CA THR A 125 6.71 19.66 -13.19
C THR A 125 7.37 20.01 -11.86
N LYS A 126 7.35 21.29 -11.48
CA LYS A 126 7.79 21.74 -10.14
C LYS A 126 6.93 21.19 -9.00
N GLY A 127 5.76 20.61 -9.29
CA GLY A 127 4.86 20.03 -8.30
C GLY A 127 5.23 18.61 -7.89
N PHE A 128 6.25 17.99 -8.49
CA PHE A 128 6.68 16.64 -8.14
C PHE A 128 7.50 16.64 -6.83
N HIS A 129 6.94 16.10 -5.74
CA HIS A 129 7.57 15.99 -4.41
C HIS A 129 7.07 14.77 -3.64
#